data_AF-A0A2M9P3A8-F1
#
_entry.id   AF-A0A2M9P3A8-F1
#
_cell.length_a   1.000
_cell.length_b   1.000
_cell.length_c   1.000
_cell.angle_alpha   90.00
_cell.angle_beta   90.00
_cell.angle_gamma   90.00
#
_symmetry.space_group_name_H-M   'P 1'
#
loop_
_entity.id
_entity.type
_entity.pdbx_description
1 polymer ?
#
loop_
_entity_poly.entity_id
_entity_poly.type
_entity_poly.pdbx_seq_one_letter_code
_entity_poly.pdbx_strand_id
1 'polypeptide(L)' 'LYSFKKNGVSIVDHHTAAKQFKKFEEKEASKDRNVTGDWTWLIPPVSPATTHVFHKPYKNEILKPNFFYQKPPYK' A
#
# COMPACT_ATOMS: atom_id res chain seq x y z
N LEU A 1 5.65 -12.42 12.39
CA LEU A 1 4.70 -11.65 13.24
C LEU A 1 4.86 -11.97 14.73
N TYR A 2 4.84 -13.25 15.13
CA TYR A 2 4.91 -13.67 16.54
C TYR A 2 6.04 -12.98 17.34
N SER A 3 7.28 -13.03 16.85
CA SER A 3 8.43 -12.46 17.57
C SER A 3 8.34 -10.93 17.74
N PHE A 4 7.86 -10.22 16.72
CA PHE A 4 7.66 -8.77 16.78
C PHE A 4 6.62 -8.40 17.84
N LYS A 5 5.48 -9.10 17.85
CA LYS A 5 4.44 -8.92 18.87
C LYS A 5 4.98 -9.24 20.27
N LYS A 6 5.73 -10.35 20.42
CA LYS A 6 6.33 -10.76 21.69
C LYS A 6 7.28 -9.70 22.26
N ASN A 7 8.02 -9.01 21.40
CA ASN A 7 8.98 -7.98 21.78
C ASN A 7 8.39 -6.55 21.78
N GLY A 8 7.08 -6.39 21.63
CA GLY A 8 6.44 -5.07 21.64
C GLY A 8 6.80 -4.18 20.43
N VAL A 9 7.33 -4.76 19.36
CA VAL A 9 7.71 -4.02 18.14
C VAL A 9 6.52 -3.99 17.18
N SER A 10 6.19 -2.80 16.68
CA SER A 10 5.09 -2.61 15.75
C SER A 10 5.36 -3.31 14.41
N ILE A 11 4.38 -4.10 13.96
CA ILE A 11 4.36 -4.73 12.64
C ILE A 11 2.90 -4.97 12.23
N VAL A 12 2.64 -4.92 10.93
CA VAL A 12 1.33 -5.23 10.35
C VAL A 12 1.51 -6.35 9.33
N ASP A 13 0.61 -7.34 9.35
CA ASP A 13 0.57 -8.38 8.33
C ASP A 13 -0.10 -7.89 7.04
N HIS A 14 0.15 -8.58 5.94
CA HIS A 14 -0.32 -8.12 4.62
C HIS A 14 -1.84 -8.13 4.45
N HIS A 15 -2.58 -9.04 5.10
CA HIS A 15 -4.04 -9.00 5.04
C HIS A 15 -4.60 -7.81 5.83
N THR A 16 -4.04 -7.52 7.00
CA THR A 16 -4.41 -6.34 7.77
C THR A 16 -4.03 -5.05 7.05
N ALA A 17 -2.85 -5.00 6.42
CA ALA A 17 -2.42 -3.87 5.60
C ALA A 17 -3.38 -3.62 4.41
N ALA A 18 -3.80 -4.68 3.70
CA ALA A 18 -4.79 -4.56 2.64
C ALA A 18 -6.14 -4.02 3.16
N LYS A 19 -6.62 -4.50 4.31
CA LYS A 19 -7.84 -3.96 4.94
C LYS A 19 -7.69 -2.49 5.36
N GLN A 20 -6.52 -2.09 5.85
CA GLN A 20 -6.22 -0.69 6.17
C GLN A 20 -6.20 0.17 4.90
N PHE A 21 -5.65 -0.35 3.80
CA PHE A 21 -5.68 0.32 2.50
C PHE A 21 -7.12 0.49 1.99
N LYS A 22 -7.98 -0.52 2.14
CA LYS A 22 -9.42 -0.39 1.83
C LYS A 22 -10.07 0.77 2.58
N LYS A 23 -9.80 0.88 3.89
CA LYS A 23 -10.32 1.99 4.71
C LYS A 23 -9.77 3.35 4.28
N PHE A 24 -8.54 3.40 3.76
CA PHE A 24 -8.00 4.61 3.15
C PHE A 24 -8.79 4.97 1.89
N GLU A 25 -9.04 4.01 0.98
CA GLU A 25 -9.83 4.25 -0.23
C GLU A 25 -11.24 4.77 0.08
N GLU A 26 -11.91 4.22 1.09
CA GLU A 26 -13.22 4.68 1.55
C GLU A 26 -13.19 6.15 2.03
N LYS A 27 -12.12 6.55 2.72
CA LYS A 27 -11.93 7.94 3.18
C LYS A 27 -11.58 8.91 2.06
N GLU A 28 -10.86 8.46 1.04
CA GLU A 28 -10.58 9.28 -0.14
C GLU A 28 -11.87 9.49 -0.94
N ALA A 29 -12.63 8.41 -1.16
CA ALA A 29 -13.92 8.46 -1.83
C ALA A 29 -14.92 9.36 -1.08
N SER A 30 -14.98 9.30 0.27
CA SER A 30 -15.87 10.17 1.05
C SER A 30 -15.49 11.66 0.98
N LYS A 31 -14.35 11.99 0.39
CA LYS A 31 -13.87 13.35 0.15
C LYS A 31 -13.77 13.68 -1.35
N ASP A 32 -14.39 12.87 -2.21
CA ASP A 32 -14.34 13.00 -3.67
C ASP A 32 -12.92 13.03 -4.24
N ARG A 33 -11.99 12.31 -3.60
CA ARG A 33 -10.59 12.17 -4.04
C ARG A 33 -10.35 10.81 -4.67
N ASN A 34 -9.63 10.83 -5.79
CA ASN A 34 -9.21 9.61 -6.47
C ASN A 34 -7.96 9.01 -5.84
N VAL A 35 -7.91 7.68 -5.77
CA VAL A 35 -6.74 6.92 -5.34
C VAL A 35 -5.92 6.53 -6.57
N THR A 36 -4.62 6.82 -6.52
CA THR A 36 -3.60 6.42 -7.50
C THR A 36 -2.55 5.54 -6.83
N GLY A 37 -1.94 4.64 -7.59
CA GLY A 37 -0.82 3.82 -7.13
C GLY A 37 -0.40 2.74 -8.12
N ASP A 38 0.84 2.27 -7.99
CA ASP A 38 1.35 1.15 -8.75
C ASP A 38 0.78 -0.16 -8.19
N TRP A 39 -0.15 -0.77 -8.93
CA TRP A 39 -0.80 -2.02 -8.53
C TRP A 39 0.21 -3.13 -8.21
N THR A 40 1.33 -3.20 -8.93
CA THR A 40 2.37 -4.23 -8.72
C THR A 40 3.06 -4.12 -7.37
N TRP A 41 3.11 -2.90 -6.80
CA TRP A 41 3.63 -2.63 -5.46
C TRP A 41 2.57 -2.75 -4.36
N LEU A 42 1.30 -2.52 -4.69
CA LEU A 42 0.20 -2.55 -3.72
C LEU A 42 -0.25 -3.97 -3.37
N ILE A 43 -0.16 -4.93 -4.30
CA ILE A 43 -0.50 -6.32 -4.03
C ILE A 43 0.54 -6.97 -3.11
N PRO A 44 0.14 -7.78 -2.11
CA PRO A 44 1.09 -8.55 -1.33
C PRO A 44 1.87 -9.54 -2.20
N PRO A 45 3.19 -9.74 -1.97
CA PRO A 45 3.98 -10.69 -2.74
C PRO A 45 3.61 -12.16 -2.45
N VAL A 46 2.82 -12.42 -1.40
CA VAL A 46 2.33 -13.75 -1.03
C VAL A 46 0.82 -13.70 -0.89
N SER A 47 0.14 -14.68 -1.46
CA SER A 47 -1.33 -14.79 -1.46
C SER A 47 -2.07 -13.54 -1.96
N PRO A 48 -1.65 -12.86 -3.05
CA PRO A 48 -2.24 -11.59 -3.46
C PRO A 48 -3.74 -11.69 -3.74
N ALA A 49 -4.17 -12.78 -4.41
CA ALA A 49 -5.57 -13.03 -4.78
C ALA A 49 -6.54 -13.14 -3.58
N THR A 50 -6.00 -13.30 -2.37
CA THR A 50 -6.78 -13.32 -1.12
C THR A 50 -7.06 -11.93 -0.55
N THR A 51 -6.54 -10.87 -1.17
CA THR A 51 -6.75 -9.47 -0.78
C THR A 51 -7.58 -8.74 -1.83
N HIS A 52 -8.32 -7.69 -1.42
CA HIS A 52 -9.18 -6.95 -2.34
C HIS A 52 -8.38 -6.16 -3.39
N VAL A 53 -7.14 -5.79 -3.06
CA VAL A 53 -6.23 -5.05 -3.95
C VAL A 53 -5.97 -5.80 -5.25
N PHE A 54 -5.88 -7.13 -5.21
CA PHE A 54 -5.62 -7.94 -6.40
C PHE A 54 -6.73 -7.81 -7.45
N HIS A 55 -7.99 -7.69 -7.01
CA HIS A 55 -9.16 -7.67 -7.91
C HIS A 55 -9.52 -6.26 -8.40
N LYS A 56 -8.75 -5.23 -8.02
CA LYS A 56 -9.03 -3.84 -8.35
C LYS A 56 -7.81 -3.20 -9.02
N PRO A 57 -7.90 -2.77 -10.29
CA PRO A 57 -6.82 -2.01 -10.91
C PRO A 57 -6.76 -0.59 -10.35
N TYR A 58 -5.55 -0.04 -10.26
CA TYR A 58 -5.31 1.36 -9.90
C TYR A 58 -4.59 2.05 -11.06
N LYS A 59 -4.94 3.30 -11.31
CA LYS A 59 -4.16 4.13 -12.24
C LYS A 59 -2.84 4.51 -11.54
N ASN A 60 -1.72 4.35 -12.24
CA ASN A 60 -0.41 4.76 -11.74
C ASN A 60 -0.10 6.19 -12.21
N GLU A 61 -0.82 7.17 -11.67
CA GLU A 61 -0.68 8.59 -11.98
C GLU A 61 0.34 9.26 -11.04
N ILE A 62 1.24 10.06 -11.61
CA ILE A 62 2.21 10.87 -10.85
C ILE A 62 1.58 12.22 -10.54
N LEU A 63 1.10 12.39 -9.31
CA LEU A 63 0.64 13.67 -8.75
C LEU A 63 1.77 14.34 -7.96
N LYS A 64 1.72 15.66 -7.76
CA LYS A 64 2.67 16.42 -6.92
C LYS A 64 1.93 17.04 -5.73
N PRO A 65 2.56 17.19 -4.55
CA PRO A 65 3.94 16.79 -4.20
C PRO A 65 4.15 15.27 -4.15
N ASN A 66 5.37 14.78 -4.41
CA ASN A 66 5.68 13.34 -4.49
C ASN A 66 7.13 12.99 -4.11
N PHE A 67 7.37 11.69 -3.87
CA PHE A 67 8.69 11.10 -3.72
C PHE A 67 9.20 10.58 -5.08
N PHE A 68 10.48 10.82 -5.37
CA PHE A 68 11.12 10.42 -6.63
C PHE A 68 12.42 9.65 -6.35
N TYR A 69 12.71 8.64 -7.17
CA TYR A 69 14.01 7.98 -7.17
C TYR A 69 15.12 9.00 -7.51
N GLN A 70 16.26 8.86 -6.83
CA GLN A 70 17.45 9.68 -7.08
C GLN A 70 18.63 8.76 -7.39
N LYS A 71 19.61 9.28 -8.13
CA LYS A 71 20.87 8.56 -8.33
C LYS A 71 21.58 8.42 -6.98
N PRO A 72 22.21 7.28 -6.68
CA PRO A 72 23.04 7.14 -5.49
C PRO A 72 24.12 8.24 -5.46
N PRO A 73 24.36 8.90 -4.31
CA PRO A 73 25.25 10.06 -4.24
C PRO A 73 26.74 9.72 -4.38
N TYR A 74 27.13 8.44 -4.40
CA TYR A 74 28.52 7.96 -4.38
C TYR A 74 28.88 7.08 -5.59
N LYS A 75 28.16 7.22 -6.73
CA LYS A 75 28.55 6.60 -8.00
C LYS A 75 29.43 7.52 -8.83
#